data_AF-A0A0W7TKS2-F1
#
_entry.id   AF-A0A0W7TKS2-F1
#
_cell.length_a   1.000
_cell.length_b   1.000
_cell.length_c   1.000
_cell.angle_alpha   90.00
_cell.angle_beta   90.00
_cell.angle_gamma   90.00
#
_symmetry.space_group_name_H-M   'P 1'
#
loop_
_entity.id
_entity.type
_entity.pdbx_description
1 polymer ?
#
loop_
_entity_poly.entity_id
_entity_poly.type
_entity_poly.pdbx_seq_one_letter_code
_entity_poly.pdbx_strand_id
1 'polypeptide(L)'
;MLIAKSYEDYEHLMDDYVCHDTERITSKLGNEAALRSHILGLIATGDAGSEDSIKMFLESTFFGSTSQMYGVEQLISNVVDFLDENGMVETAGDSIRILPFGKRASDLYIDPWTAVILKKAVLKMDSSADELRIMQAIACTPDIMGMYPKKGDRDMLESIDAEYDGDWLCTIEDECGTDDGDVAWDNHMSDLKTAVLLRDWIEERPEESITEGLGVGPGDIRSRVDSADWILYAMNEVAMIFNPDAPG
;
A
#
# COMPACT_ATOMS: atom_id res chain seq x y z
N MET A 1 29.89 10.88 -2.02
CA MET A 1 31.36 10.70 -2.02
C MET A 1 31.65 9.49 -2.89
N LEU A 2 32.35 9.68 -4.02
CA LEU A 2 32.70 8.60 -4.94
C LEU A 2 34.07 8.04 -4.54
N ILE A 3 34.19 6.71 -4.43
CA ILE A 3 35.45 6.03 -4.06
C ILE A 3 35.71 4.95 -5.10
N ALA A 4 36.78 5.10 -5.87
CA ALA A 4 37.23 4.11 -6.85
C ALA A 4 38.17 3.10 -6.19
N LYS A 5 38.03 1.81 -6.49
CA LYS A 5 38.95 0.75 -6.02
C LYS A 5 40.02 0.42 -7.05
N SER A 6 39.83 0.83 -8.30
CA SER A 6 40.77 0.69 -9.41
C SER A 6 40.79 1.96 -10.26
N TYR A 7 41.75 2.08 -11.18
CA TYR A 7 41.81 3.19 -12.12
C TYR A 7 40.69 3.12 -13.17
N GLU A 8 40.26 1.92 -13.54
CA GLU A 8 39.13 1.69 -14.46
C GLU A 8 37.81 2.12 -13.81
N ASP A 9 37.61 1.81 -12.51
CA ASP A 9 36.46 2.30 -11.73
C ASP A 9 36.45 3.83 -11.66
N TYR A 10 37.62 4.46 -11.58
CA TYR A 10 37.74 5.91 -11.54
C TYR A 10 37.26 6.55 -12.85
N GLU A 11 37.63 5.99 -14.01
CA GLU A 11 37.19 6.50 -15.31
C GLU A 11 35.67 6.37 -15.45
N HIS A 12 35.08 5.24 -15.07
CA HIS A 12 33.62 5.07 -15.05
C HIS A 12 32.91 6.05 -14.11
N LEU A 13 33.41 6.22 -12.89
CA LEU A 13 32.81 7.14 -11.93
C LEU A 13 32.92 8.60 -12.38
N MET A 14 34.01 8.96 -13.05
CA MET A 14 34.21 10.31 -13.60
C MET A 14 33.23 10.54 -14.75
N ASP A 15 33.11 9.59 -15.67
CA ASP A 15 32.22 9.71 -16.82
C ASP A 15 30.76 9.74 -16.40
N ASP A 16 30.29 8.79 -15.59
CA ASP A 16 28.87 8.62 -15.27
C ASP A 16 28.32 9.63 -14.25
N TYR A 17 29.14 10.10 -13.30
CA TYR A 17 28.65 10.90 -12.18
C TYR A 17 29.18 12.34 -12.13
N VAL A 18 30.28 12.64 -12.82
CA VAL A 18 30.89 13.98 -12.81
C VAL A 18 30.74 14.67 -14.16
N CYS A 19 30.98 13.93 -15.25
CA CYS A 19 30.94 14.45 -16.61
C CYS A 19 29.57 14.31 -17.27
N HIS A 20 28.77 13.32 -16.88
CA HIS A 20 27.46 13.10 -17.47
C HIS A 20 26.46 14.20 -17.05
N ASP A 21 25.65 14.65 -18.01
CA ASP A 21 24.48 15.48 -17.71
C ASP A 21 23.49 14.72 -16.82
N THR A 22 22.73 15.44 -15.99
CA THR A 22 21.73 14.82 -15.12
C THR A 22 20.70 14.03 -15.92
N GLU A 23 20.27 12.89 -15.38
CA GLU A 23 19.22 12.07 -15.97
C GLU A 23 17.96 12.90 -16.30
N ARG A 24 17.30 12.55 -17.39
CA ARG A 24 16.04 13.20 -17.77
C ARG A 24 14.95 12.84 -16.77
N ILE A 25 14.21 13.85 -16.32
CA ILE A 25 13.03 13.64 -15.49
C ILE A 25 11.98 12.87 -16.30
N THR A 26 11.55 11.73 -15.77
CA THR A 26 10.47 10.90 -16.32
C THR A 26 9.29 10.89 -15.36
N SER A 27 8.06 10.89 -15.89
CA SER A 27 6.87 10.83 -15.06
C SER A 27 6.72 9.46 -14.41
N LYS A 28 6.40 9.44 -13.11
CA LYS A 28 6.08 8.23 -12.33
C LYS A 28 4.58 7.94 -12.24
N LEU A 29 3.75 8.77 -12.89
CA LEU A 29 2.29 8.61 -12.93
C LEU A 29 1.85 7.33 -13.68
N GLY A 30 2.74 6.70 -14.45
CA GLY A 30 2.41 5.48 -15.20
C GLY A 30 2.35 4.19 -14.38
N ASN A 31 2.55 4.23 -13.06
CA ASN A 31 2.33 3.06 -12.20
C ASN A 31 0.85 2.97 -11.81
N GLU A 32 0.28 1.78 -11.88
CA GLU A 32 -1.10 1.47 -11.55
C GLU A 32 -1.51 1.95 -10.16
N ALA A 33 -0.69 1.73 -9.13
CA ALA A 33 -0.99 2.18 -7.76
C ALA A 33 -1.23 3.70 -7.69
N ALA A 34 -0.36 4.48 -8.34
CA ALA A 34 -0.53 5.93 -8.41
C ALA A 34 -1.81 6.30 -9.18
N LEU A 35 -2.08 5.64 -10.31
CA LEU A 35 -3.26 5.93 -11.11
C LEU A 35 -4.57 5.60 -10.39
N ARG A 36 -4.64 4.52 -9.61
CA ARG A 36 -5.84 4.18 -8.84
C ARG A 36 -6.26 5.34 -7.94
N SER A 37 -5.34 5.84 -7.13
CA SER A 37 -5.60 6.96 -6.20
C SER A 37 -5.94 8.25 -6.94
N HIS A 38 -5.24 8.55 -8.04
CA HIS A 38 -5.51 9.76 -8.82
C HIS A 38 -6.85 9.70 -9.56
N ILE A 39 -7.19 8.58 -10.20
CA ILE A 39 -8.44 8.39 -10.92
C ILE A 39 -9.62 8.43 -9.94
N LEU A 40 -9.53 7.72 -8.82
CA LEU A 40 -10.56 7.77 -7.77
C LEU A 40 -10.75 9.21 -7.27
N GLY A 41 -9.65 9.94 -7.04
CA GLY A 41 -9.68 11.35 -6.65
C GLY A 41 -10.42 12.24 -7.65
N LEU A 42 -10.12 12.12 -8.94
CA LEU A 42 -10.79 12.88 -10.01
C LEU A 42 -12.30 12.62 -10.07
N ILE A 43 -12.69 11.36 -9.90
CA ILE A 43 -14.10 10.97 -9.87
C ILE A 43 -14.78 11.50 -8.59
N ALA A 44 -14.08 11.44 -7.45
CA ALA A 44 -14.58 11.87 -6.14
C ALA A 44 -14.69 13.39 -5.97
N THR A 45 -13.91 14.19 -6.72
CA THR A 45 -14.03 15.65 -6.80
C THR A 45 -15.05 16.11 -7.85
N GLY A 46 -15.42 15.21 -8.77
CA GLY A 46 -16.33 15.51 -9.89
C GLY A 46 -15.62 16.16 -11.08
N ASP A 47 -14.29 16.09 -11.14
CA ASP A 47 -13.50 16.61 -12.26
C ASP A 47 -13.52 15.67 -13.47
N ALA A 48 -13.83 14.38 -13.25
CA ALA A 48 -14.01 13.38 -14.31
C ALA A 48 -15.22 12.48 -14.02
N GLY A 49 -15.93 12.06 -15.09
CA GLY A 49 -17.13 11.23 -15.00
C GLY A 49 -17.27 10.20 -16.13
N SER A 50 -16.20 9.97 -16.88
CA SER A 50 -16.06 8.98 -17.95
C SER A 50 -14.59 8.68 -18.19
N GLU A 51 -14.26 7.52 -18.77
CA GLU A 51 -12.89 7.19 -19.17
C GLU A 51 -12.27 8.23 -20.10
N ASP A 52 -13.06 8.76 -21.05
CA ASP A 52 -12.63 9.85 -21.94
C ASP A 52 -12.23 11.11 -21.17
N SER A 53 -13.02 11.51 -20.17
CA SER A 53 -12.71 12.69 -19.35
C SER A 53 -11.47 12.48 -18.48
N ILE A 54 -11.26 11.26 -17.96
CA ILE A 54 -10.05 10.86 -17.24
C ILE A 54 -8.84 10.94 -18.16
N LYS A 55 -8.94 10.38 -19.37
CA LYS A 55 -7.89 10.44 -20.38
C LYS A 55 -7.51 11.87 -20.74
N MET A 56 -8.50 12.71 -21.04
CA MET A 56 -8.27 14.13 -21.33
C MET A 56 -7.55 14.85 -20.18
N PHE A 57 -7.90 14.53 -18.93
CA PHE A 57 -7.19 15.07 -17.78
C PHE A 57 -5.73 14.60 -17.76
N LEU A 58 -5.48 13.29 -17.91
CA LEU A 58 -4.12 12.72 -17.92
C LEU A 58 -3.25 13.26 -19.06
N GLU A 59 -3.82 13.51 -20.24
CA GLU A 59 -3.15 14.17 -21.38
C GLU A 59 -2.68 15.59 -21.06
N SER A 60 -3.36 16.30 -20.15
CA SER A 60 -2.97 17.64 -19.70
C SER A 60 -1.85 17.66 -18.65
N THR A 61 -1.47 16.49 -18.12
CA THR A 61 -0.43 16.37 -17.09
C THR A 61 0.98 16.29 -17.68
N PHE A 62 2.00 16.35 -16.82
CA PHE A 62 3.38 16.10 -17.24
C PHE A 62 3.55 14.73 -17.90
N PHE A 63 2.86 13.70 -17.40
CA PHE A 63 2.79 12.38 -18.02
C PHE A 63 2.26 12.47 -19.46
N GLY A 64 1.17 13.22 -19.65
CA GLY A 64 0.66 13.80 -20.90
C GLY A 64 1.72 14.22 -21.88
N SER A 65 2.53 15.17 -21.43
CA SER A 65 3.45 15.91 -22.28
C SER A 65 4.74 15.17 -22.63
N THR A 66 5.14 14.16 -21.85
CA THR A 66 6.46 13.51 -21.98
C THR A 66 6.41 12.05 -22.41
N SER A 67 5.29 11.37 -22.22
CA SER A 67 5.14 9.94 -22.51
C SER A 67 4.44 9.72 -23.85
N GLN A 68 4.71 8.59 -24.51
CA GLN A 68 4.05 8.26 -25.79
C GLN A 68 2.58 7.85 -25.64
N MET A 69 2.00 7.87 -24.43
CA MET A 69 0.61 7.52 -24.09
C MET A 69 0.10 6.13 -24.55
N TYR A 70 0.95 5.33 -25.18
CA TYR A 70 0.62 3.95 -25.56
C TYR A 70 0.23 3.12 -24.33
N GLY A 71 -0.96 2.53 -24.38
CA GLY A 71 -1.49 1.66 -23.33
C GLY A 71 -2.19 2.35 -22.17
N VAL A 72 -2.24 3.69 -22.14
CA VAL A 72 -2.87 4.44 -21.04
C VAL A 72 -4.38 4.25 -21.00
N GLU A 73 -5.02 4.12 -22.16
CA GLU A 73 -6.45 3.78 -22.26
C GLU A 73 -6.76 2.45 -21.56
N GLN A 74 -5.97 1.41 -21.85
CA GLN A 74 -6.13 0.11 -21.20
C GLN A 74 -5.90 0.20 -19.69
N LEU A 75 -4.93 0.99 -19.26
CA LEU A 75 -4.64 1.18 -17.84
C LEU A 75 -5.75 1.94 -17.12
N ILE A 76 -6.33 2.97 -17.74
CA ILE A 76 -7.51 3.67 -17.21
C ILE A 76 -8.68 2.69 -17.07
N SER A 77 -8.96 1.93 -18.13
CA SER A 77 -10.05 0.93 -18.13
C SER A 77 -9.85 -0.11 -17.01
N ASN A 78 -8.64 -0.69 -16.88
CA ASN A 78 -8.33 -1.62 -15.80
C ASN A 78 -8.55 -1.01 -14.40
N VAL A 79 -8.17 0.25 -14.21
CA VAL A 79 -8.37 0.95 -12.93
C VAL A 79 -9.86 1.21 -12.68
N VAL A 80 -10.62 1.64 -13.68
CA VAL A 80 -12.06 1.88 -13.55
C VAL A 80 -12.79 0.58 -13.25
N ASP A 81 -12.47 -0.51 -13.96
CA ASP A 81 -13.00 -1.85 -13.71
C ASP A 81 -12.69 -2.30 -12.27
N PHE A 82 -11.44 -2.14 -11.82
CA PHE A 82 -11.05 -2.43 -10.44
C PHE A 82 -11.89 -1.63 -9.41
N LEU A 83 -12.11 -0.33 -9.65
CA LEU A 83 -12.89 0.51 -8.74
C LEU A 83 -14.39 0.12 -8.73
N ASP A 84 -14.94 -0.28 -9.88
CA ASP A 84 -16.34 -0.71 -10.04
C ASP A 84 -16.56 -2.07 -9.35
N GLU A 85 -15.71 -3.06 -9.64
CA GLU A 85 -15.74 -4.39 -9.04
C GLU A 85 -15.68 -4.35 -7.50
N ASN A 86 -14.94 -3.39 -6.94
CA ASN A 86 -14.81 -3.22 -5.49
C ASN A 86 -15.87 -2.32 -4.85
N GLY A 87 -16.80 -1.78 -5.64
CA GLY A 87 -17.91 -0.95 -5.19
C GLY A 87 -17.50 0.46 -4.74
N MET A 88 -16.42 1.00 -5.32
CA MET A 88 -15.99 2.38 -5.09
C MET A 88 -16.63 3.35 -6.09
N VAL A 89 -16.85 2.90 -7.31
CA VAL A 89 -17.61 3.60 -8.34
C VAL A 89 -18.69 2.67 -8.89
N GLU A 90 -19.59 3.22 -9.69
CA GLU A 90 -20.57 2.49 -10.49
C GLU A 90 -20.43 2.95 -11.94
N THR A 91 -20.27 2.01 -12.86
CA THR A 91 -20.25 2.28 -14.31
C THR A 91 -21.64 2.07 -14.93
N ALA A 92 -22.10 3.04 -15.72
CA ALA A 92 -23.38 2.98 -16.42
C ALA A 92 -23.21 3.52 -17.85
N GLY A 93 -22.95 2.62 -18.80
CA GLY A 93 -22.49 2.99 -20.14
C GLY A 93 -21.17 3.74 -20.03
N ASP A 94 -21.08 4.94 -20.63
CA ASP A 94 -19.87 5.76 -20.58
C ASP A 94 -19.77 6.61 -19.29
N SER A 95 -20.77 6.57 -18.41
CA SER A 95 -20.79 7.38 -17.19
C SER A 95 -20.25 6.62 -16.00
N ILE A 96 -19.41 7.28 -15.21
CA ILE A 96 -18.81 6.76 -13.98
C ILE A 96 -19.30 7.61 -12.82
N ARG A 97 -19.84 6.97 -11.79
CA ARG A 97 -20.38 7.63 -10.60
C ARG A 97 -19.66 7.16 -9.34
N ILE A 98 -19.22 8.09 -8.49
CA ILE A 98 -18.65 7.76 -7.17
C ILE A 98 -19.71 7.14 -6.23
N LEU A 99 -19.33 6.09 -5.50
CA LEU A 99 -20.12 5.49 -4.43
C LEU A 99 -19.62 5.93 -3.04
N PRO A 100 -20.44 5.79 -1.97
CA PRO A 100 -20.04 6.22 -0.62
C PRO A 100 -18.70 5.64 -0.14
N PHE A 101 -18.41 4.38 -0.48
CA PHE A 101 -17.15 3.74 -0.13
C PHE A 101 -15.95 4.37 -0.86
N GLY A 102 -16.04 4.54 -2.18
CA GLY A 102 -14.98 5.20 -2.95
C GLY A 102 -14.77 6.64 -2.54
N LYS A 103 -15.85 7.37 -2.24
CA LYS A 103 -15.77 8.74 -1.72
C LYS A 103 -15.02 8.77 -0.39
N ARG A 104 -15.33 7.84 0.52
CA ARG A 104 -14.65 7.74 1.81
C ARG A 104 -13.16 7.40 1.66
N ALA A 105 -12.82 6.43 0.81
CA ALA A 105 -11.42 6.09 0.53
C ALA A 105 -10.63 7.30 -0.01
N SER A 106 -11.24 8.07 -0.94
CA SER A 106 -10.63 9.31 -1.43
C SER A 106 -10.47 10.38 -0.35
N ASP A 107 -11.48 10.59 0.51
CA ASP A 107 -11.43 11.58 1.59
C ASP A 107 -10.42 11.20 2.69
N LEU A 108 -10.18 9.89 2.89
CA LEU A 108 -9.15 9.34 3.79
C LEU A 108 -7.73 9.37 3.21
N TYR A 109 -7.62 9.63 1.90
CA TYR A 109 -6.36 9.66 1.15
C TYR A 109 -5.58 8.33 1.13
N ILE A 110 -6.27 7.21 1.29
CA ILE A 110 -5.68 5.86 1.24
C ILE A 110 -5.66 5.30 -0.19
N ASP A 111 -4.73 4.39 -0.49
CA ASP A 111 -4.76 3.67 -1.77
C ASP A 111 -6.10 2.89 -1.90
N PRO A 112 -6.74 2.86 -3.07
CA PRO A 112 -7.92 2.02 -3.28
C PRO A 112 -7.67 0.54 -2.91
N TRP A 113 -6.49 -0.02 -3.16
CA TRP A 113 -6.16 -1.37 -2.73
C TRP A 113 -6.12 -1.51 -1.20
N THR A 114 -5.57 -0.52 -0.48
CA THR A 114 -5.67 -0.45 0.98
C THR A 114 -7.12 -0.50 1.44
N ALA A 115 -8.00 0.31 0.84
CA ALA A 115 -9.42 0.31 1.18
C ALA A 115 -10.08 -1.07 0.98
N VAL A 116 -9.71 -1.80 -0.07
CA VAL A 116 -10.19 -3.16 -0.33
C VAL A 116 -9.71 -4.13 0.75
N ILE A 117 -8.42 -4.12 1.10
CA ILE A 117 -7.85 -4.96 2.17
C ILE A 117 -8.59 -4.70 3.49
N LEU A 118 -8.72 -3.42 3.88
CA LEU A 118 -9.40 -3.03 5.11
C LEU A 118 -10.87 -3.47 5.12
N LYS A 119 -11.59 -3.30 4.01
CA LYS A 119 -12.99 -3.76 3.89
C LYS A 119 -13.10 -5.27 4.09
N LYS A 120 -12.21 -6.07 3.49
CA LYS A 120 -12.20 -7.53 3.67
C LYS A 120 -11.92 -7.91 5.12
N ALA A 121 -10.91 -7.30 5.73
CA ALA A 121 -10.57 -7.53 7.14
C ALA A 121 -11.72 -7.18 8.08
N VAL A 122 -12.36 -6.02 7.90
CA VAL A 122 -13.52 -5.56 8.67
C VAL A 122 -14.72 -6.51 8.55
N LEU A 123 -14.96 -7.07 7.37
CA LEU A 123 -16.06 -8.01 7.14
C LEU A 123 -15.78 -9.41 7.71
N LYS A 124 -14.51 -9.81 7.81
CA LYS A 124 -14.08 -11.06 8.44
C LYS A 124 -13.96 -10.95 9.96
N MET A 125 -13.78 -9.73 10.48
CA MET A 125 -13.62 -9.45 11.89
C MET A 125 -14.85 -9.85 12.71
N ASP A 126 -14.61 -10.54 13.81
CA ASP A 126 -15.60 -10.88 14.82
C ASP A 126 -15.13 -10.42 16.21
N SER A 127 -15.93 -10.68 17.24
CA SER A 127 -15.61 -10.30 18.62
C SER A 127 -14.38 -11.00 19.22
N SER A 128 -13.76 -11.94 18.50
CA SER A 128 -12.55 -12.66 18.91
C SER A 128 -11.29 -12.18 18.18
N ALA A 129 -11.39 -11.22 17.28
CA ALA A 129 -10.23 -10.59 16.67
C ALA A 129 -9.39 -9.90 17.74
N ASP A 130 -8.17 -10.37 17.91
CA ASP A 130 -7.20 -9.77 18.82
C ASP A 130 -6.40 -8.67 18.13
N GLU A 131 -5.57 -7.99 18.92
CA GLU A 131 -4.80 -6.86 18.44
C GLU A 131 -3.81 -7.28 17.35
N LEU A 132 -3.22 -8.47 17.43
CA LEU A 132 -2.24 -8.92 16.43
C LEU A 132 -2.88 -9.13 15.06
N ARG A 133 -4.07 -9.73 15.00
CA ARG A 133 -4.83 -9.90 13.74
C ARG A 133 -5.19 -8.56 13.10
N ILE A 134 -5.53 -7.55 13.91
CA ILE A 134 -5.79 -6.18 13.43
C ILE A 134 -4.50 -5.52 12.94
N MET A 135 -3.41 -5.63 13.70
CA MET A 135 -2.11 -5.08 13.32
C MET A 135 -1.56 -5.73 12.04
N GLN A 136 -1.84 -7.02 11.84
CA GLN A 136 -1.52 -7.74 10.61
C GLN A 136 -2.32 -7.17 9.44
N ALA A 137 -3.65 -7.05 9.58
CA ALA A 137 -4.49 -6.53 8.50
C ALA A 137 -4.09 -5.12 8.01
N ILE A 138 -3.72 -4.22 8.92
CA ILE A 138 -3.24 -2.87 8.52
C ILE A 138 -1.84 -2.92 7.93
N ALA A 139 -0.96 -3.80 8.43
CA ALA A 139 0.40 -3.94 7.94
C ALA A 139 0.44 -4.48 6.50
N CYS A 140 -0.55 -5.29 6.12
CA CYS A 140 -0.76 -5.80 4.76
C CYS A 140 -1.12 -4.72 3.74
N THR A 141 -1.44 -3.51 4.17
CA THR A 141 -1.86 -2.44 3.27
C THR A 141 -0.66 -1.79 2.58
N PRO A 142 -0.73 -1.43 1.29
CA PRO A 142 0.37 -0.79 0.59
C PRO A 142 0.77 0.59 1.15
N ASP A 143 -0.12 1.20 1.96
CA ASP A 143 0.14 2.45 2.67
C ASP A 143 1.06 2.27 3.90
N ILE A 144 1.20 1.05 4.42
CA ILE A 144 2.18 0.71 5.46
C ILE A 144 3.35 -0.03 4.81
N MET A 145 4.55 0.55 4.91
CA MET A 145 5.74 -0.13 4.41
C MET A 145 6.16 -1.25 5.37
N GLY A 146 5.94 -2.49 4.94
CA GLY A 146 6.43 -3.70 5.62
C GLY A 146 7.93 -3.66 5.94
N MET A 147 8.35 -4.43 6.94
CA MET A 147 9.73 -4.50 7.39
C MET A 147 10.37 -5.82 7.01
N TYR A 148 11.47 -5.75 6.28
CA TYR A 148 12.18 -6.95 5.85
C TYR A 148 12.62 -7.83 7.05
N PRO A 149 12.22 -9.11 7.07
CA PRO A 149 12.67 -10.07 8.07
C PRO A 149 14.16 -10.37 7.95
N LYS A 150 14.89 -10.21 9.06
CA LYS A 150 16.28 -10.66 9.17
C LYS A 150 16.31 -12.15 9.47
N LYS A 151 17.47 -12.77 9.25
CA LYS A 151 17.66 -14.21 9.53
C LYS A 151 17.27 -14.61 10.96
N GLY A 152 17.48 -13.73 11.95
CA GLY A 152 17.11 -13.97 13.35
C GLY A 152 15.62 -13.86 13.65
N ASP A 153 14.84 -13.28 12.74
CA ASP A 153 13.40 -13.06 12.94
C ASP A 153 12.57 -14.28 12.49
N ARG A 154 13.12 -15.07 11.55
CA ARG A 154 12.38 -16.13 10.84
C ARG A 154 11.70 -17.14 11.76
N ASP A 155 12.46 -17.77 12.65
CA ASP A 155 11.91 -18.80 13.54
C ASP A 155 10.76 -18.25 14.42
N MET A 156 10.87 -16.98 14.84
CA MET A 156 9.84 -16.31 15.65
C MET A 156 8.61 -15.98 14.81
N LEU A 157 8.79 -15.43 13.61
CA LEU A 157 7.68 -15.07 12.72
C LEU A 157 6.94 -16.30 12.22
N GLU A 158 7.66 -17.36 11.81
CA GLU A 158 7.06 -18.64 11.40
C GLU A 158 6.29 -19.31 12.54
N SER A 159 6.80 -19.20 13.78
CA SER A 159 6.08 -19.72 14.96
C SER A 159 4.79 -18.95 15.22
N ILE A 160 4.82 -17.61 15.09
CA ILE A 160 3.62 -16.78 15.24
C ILE A 160 2.64 -17.08 14.12
N ASP A 161 3.09 -17.13 12.87
CA ASP A 161 2.21 -17.43 11.73
C ASP A 161 1.48 -18.77 11.90
N ALA A 162 2.20 -19.81 12.31
CA ALA A 162 1.62 -21.12 12.57
C ALA A 162 0.59 -21.13 13.73
N GLU A 163 0.67 -20.21 14.69
CA GLU A 163 -0.33 -20.07 15.76
C GLU A 163 -1.66 -19.48 15.26
N TYR A 164 -1.63 -18.72 14.17
CA TYR A 164 -2.77 -18.01 13.58
C TYR A 164 -3.19 -18.56 12.21
N ASP A 165 -2.64 -19.72 11.82
CA ASP A 165 -2.92 -20.36 10.53
C ASP A 165 -4.43 -20.53 10.30
N GLY A 166 -4.93 -19.96 9.21
CA GLY A 166 -6.35 -19.92 8.85
C GLY A 166 -7.20 -18.83 9.55
N ASP A 167 -6.68 -18.19 10.60
CA ASP A 167 -7.40 -17.22 11.42
C ASP A 167 -7.07 -15.75 11.07
N TRP A 168 -6.05 -15.48 10.23
CA TRP A 168 -5.72 -14.12 9.78
C TRP A 168 -6.90 -13.37 9.16
N LEU A 169 -6.99 -12.05 9.36
CA LEU A 169 -8.07 -11.23 8.78
C LEU A 169 -7.86 -10.95 7.28
N CYS A 170 -6.61 -11.00 6.83
CA CYS A 170 -6.19 -10.90 5.44
C CYS A 170 -5.55 -12.21 4.99
N THR A 171 -5.60 -12.50 3.69
CA THR A 171 -4.88 -13.63 3.09
C THR A 171 -3.61 -13.17 2.39
N ILE A 172 -2.68 -14.10 2.14
CA ILE A 172 -1.49 -13.88 1.30
C ILE A 172 -1.86 -13.33 -0.09
N GLU A 173 -3.03 -13.71 -0.63
CA GLU A 173 -3.57 -13.21 -1.90
C GLU A 173 -3.99 -11.73 -1.80
N ASP A 174 -4.54 -11.30 -0.66
CA ASP A 174 -4.91 -9.90 -0.40
C ASP A 174 -3.68 -8.99 -0.28
N GLU A 175 -2.59 -9.55 0.25
CA GLU A 175 -1.35 -8.85 0.59
C GLU A 175 -0.49 -8.47 -0.62
N CYS A 176 -0.42 -9.36 -1.63
CA CYS A 176 0.74 -9.32 -2.53
C CYS A 176 0.40 -8.99 -3.99
N GLY A 177 -0.86 -9.13 -4.41
CA GLY A 177 -1.27 -8.89 -5.80
C GLY A 177 -0.45 -9.67 -6.84
N THR A 178 0.14 -10.80 -6.44
CA THR A 178 1.06 -11.62 -7.25
C THR A 178 0.71 -13.10 -7.10
N ASP A 179 0.85 -13.84 -8.20
CA ASP A 179 0.69 -15.30 -8.23
C ASP A 179 2.00 -16.04 -7.86
N ASP A 180 3.09 -15.30 -7.63
CA ASP A 180 4.38 -15.85 -7.21
C ASP A 180 4.36 -16.13 -5.70
N GLY A 181 4.23 -17.41 -5.35
CA GLY A 181 4.13 -17.85 -3.96
C GLY A 181 5.35 -17.52 -3.08
N ASP A 182 6.56 -17.47 -3.64
CA ASP A 182 7.76 -17.14 -2.87
C ASP A 182 7.77 -15.64 -2.52
N VAL A 183 7.44 -14.79 -3.48
CA VAL A 183 7.31 -13.33 -3.26
C VAL A 183 6.18 -13.04 -2.28
N ALA A 184 5.05 -13.75 -2.43
CA ALA A 184 3.90 -13.55 -1.57
C ALA A 184 4.20 -13.93 -0.11
N TRP A 185 4.94 -15.02 0.10
CA TRP A 185 5.41 -15.42 1.42
C TRP A 185 6.39 -14.40 2.05
N ASP A 186 7.33 -13.88 1.28
CA ASP A 186 8.29 -12.88 1.77
C ASP A 186 7.59 -11.57 2.20
N ASN A 187 6.58 -11.14 1.45
CA ASN A 187 5.74 -9.99 1.80
C ASN A 187 4.92 -10.26 3.07
N HIS A 188 4.25 -11.41 3.13
CA HIS A 188 3.50 -11.82 4.32
C HIS A 188 4.36 -11.77 5.60
N MET A 189 5.58 -12.29 5.54
CA MET A 189 6.53 -12.24 6.66
C MET A 189 6.99 -10.81 6.98
N SER A 190 7.12 -9.95 5.97
CA SER A 190 7.45 -8.53 6.13
C SER A 190 6.34 -7.75 6.83
N ASP A 191 5.09 -8.06 6.51
CA ASP A 191 3.91 -7.45 7.12
C ASP A 191 3.69 -7.98 8.52
N LEU A 192 3.86 -9.29 8.75
CA LEU A 192 3.80 -9.90 10.07
C LEU A 192 4.85 -9.33 11.03
N LYS A 193 6.08 -9.10 10.56
CA LYS A 193 7.10 -8.42 11.37
C LYS A 193 6.65 -7.02 11.78
N THR A 194 5.96 -6.32 10.89
CA THR A 194 5.40 -4.99 11.16
C THR A 194 4.28 -5.06 12.16
N ALA A 195 3.39 -6.04 12.04
CA ALA A 195 2.32 -6.29 12.99
C ALA A 195 2.86 -6.59 14.40
N VAL A 196 3.91 -7.41 14.50
CA VAL A 196 4.60 -7.73 15.76
C VAL A 196 5.19 -6.48 16.41
N LEU A 197 5.82 -5.59 15.62
CA LEU A 197 6.32 -4.32 16.13
C LEU A 197 5.19 -3.46 16.70
N LEU A 198 4.09 -3.32 15.96
CA LEU A 198 2.95 -2.50 16.36
C LEU A 198 2.25 -3.07 17.60
N ARG A 199 2.11 -4.39 17.68
CA ARG A 199 1.62 -5.08 18.89
C ARG A 199 2.51 -4.80 20.09
N ASP A 200 3.82 -5.00 19.95
CA ASP A 200 4.78 -4.76 21.04
C ASP A 200 4.79 -3.27 21.48
N TRP A 201 4.53 -2.35 20.56
CA TRP A 201 4.37 -0.93 20.86
C TRP A 201 3.11 -0.64 21.70
N ILE A 202 1.95 -1.17 21.34
CA ILE A 202 0.71 -0.96 22.10
C ILE A 202 0.70 -1.69 23.46
N GLU A 203 1.51 -2.75 23.60
CA GLU A 203 1.76 -3.44 24.87
C GLU A 203 2.69 -2.65 25.82
N GLU A 204 3.05 -1.42 25.46
CA GLU A 204 3.96 -0.54 26.21
C GLU A 204 5.34 -1.17 26.46
N ARG A 205 5.83 -2.02 25.55
CA ARG A 205 7.20 -2.56 25.68
C ARG A 205 8.23 -1.43 25.52
N PRO A 206 9.33 -1.46 26.29
CA PRO A 206 10.38 -0.45 26.14
C PRO A 206 10.93 -0.40 24.71
N GLU A 207 11.09 0.81 24.17
CA GLU A 207 11.56 1.03 22.79
C GLU A 207 12.88 0.29 22.51
N GLU A 208 13.81 0.29 23.46
CA GLU A 208 15.08 -0.44 23.38
C GLU A 208 14.86 -1.96 23.18
N SER A 209 13.92 -2.56 23.90
CA SER A 209 13.58 -3.98 23.76
C SER A 209 13.03 -4.31 22.37
N ILE A 210 12.23 -3.41 21.78
CA ILE A 210 11.69 -3.59 20.42
C ILE A 210 12.82 -3.47 19.39
N THR A 211 13.69 -2.46 19.54
CA THR A 211 14.83 -2.25 18.62
C THR A 211 15.80 -3.43 18.63
N GLU A 212 16.14 -3.95 19.82
CA GLU A 212 17.02 -5.10 19.96
C GLU A 212 16.36 -6.40 19.48
N GLY A 213 15.10 -6.63 19.86
CA GLY A 213 14.37 -7.86 19.55
C GLY A 213 14.06 -8.04 18.06
N LEU A 214 13.71 -6.97 17.35
CA LEU A 214 13.36 -7.01 15.92
C LEU A 214 14.50 -6.49 15.02
N GLY A 215 15.60 -6.04 15.61
CA GLY A 215 16.72 -5.44 14.89
C GLY A 215 16.31 -4.20 14.08
N VAL A 216 15.43 -3.37 14.60
CA VAL A 216 14.92 -2.14 13.95
C VAL A 216 15.49 -0.90 14.62
N GLY A 217 15.50 0.23 13.92
CA GLY A 217 15.88 1.51 14.51
C GLY A 217 14.71 2.23 15.18
N PRO A 218 14.96 3.17 16.11
CA PRO A 218 13.93 4.06 16.66
C PRO A 218 13.11 4.79 15.59
N GLY A 219 13.76 5.20 14.49
CA GLY A 219 13.08 5.86 13.38
C GLY A 219 12.11 4.95 12.62
N ASP A 220 12.43 3.65 12.53
CA ASP A 220 11.53 2.67 11.91
C ASP A 220 10.26 2.53 12.74
N ILE A 221 10.40 2.41 14.07
CA ILE A 221 9.26 2.34 15.00
C ILE A 221 8.35 3.54 14.81
N ARG A 222 8.88 4.77 14.89
CA ARG A 222 8.09 6.00 14.77
C ARG A 222 7.35 6.07 13.45
N SER A 223 8.03 5.78 12.34
CA SER A 223 7.41 5.80 11.02
C SER A 223 6.28 4.78 10.90
N ARG A 224 6.42 3.58 11.45
CA ARG A 224 5.37 2.54 11.38
C ARG A 224 4.19 2.89 12.27
N VAL A 225 4.45 3.42 13.46
CA VAL A 225 3.39 3.87 14.39
C VAL A 225 2.58 5.02 13.78
N ASP A 226 3.24 6.01 13.18
CA ASP A 226 2.55 7.15 12.54
C ASP A 226 1.69 6.69 11.35
N SER A 227 2.20 5.78 10.51
CA SER A 227 1.41 5.17 9.42
C SER A 227 0.25 4.32 9.96
N ALA A 228 0.49 3.52 10.99
CA ALA A 228 -0.52 2.65 11.59
C ALA A 228 -1.66 3.45 12.22
N ASP A 229 -1.38 4.58 12.89
CA ASP A 229 -2.41 5.46 13.46
C ASP A 229 -3.38 5.95 12.37
N TRP A 230 -2.84 6.42 11.24
CA TRP A 230 -3.64 6.85 10.10
C TRP A 230 -4.47 5.70 9.49
N ILE A 231 -3.87 4.52 9.30
CA ILE A 231 -4.57 3.37 8.69
C ILE A 231 -5.58 2.72 9.63
N LEU A 232 -5.32 2.69 10.94
CA LEU A 232 -6.31 2.27 11.94
C LEU A 232 -7.53 3.20 11.96
N TYR A 233 -7.29 4.51 11.88
CA TYR A 233 -8.38 5.48 11.72
C TYR A 233 -9.18 5.23 10.44
N ALA A 234 -8.50 4.97 9.31
CA ALA A 234 -9.15 4.61 8.06
C ALA A 234 -9.95 3.30 8.17
N MET A 235 -9.41 2.29 8.84
CA MET A 235 -10.09 1.00 9.08
C MET A 235 -11.37 1.19 9.88
N ASN A 236 -11.36 2.04 10.90
CA ASN A 236 -12.55 2.39 11.68
C ASN A 236 -13.62 3.09 10.81
N GLU A 237 -13.23 4.04 9.97
CA GLU A 237 -14.16 4.71 9.04
C GLU A 237 -14.75 3.74 8.00
N VAL A 238 -13.97 2.74 7.56
CA VAL A 238 -14.47 1.65 6.71
C VAL A 238 -15.42 0.74 7.50
N ALA A 239 -15.13 0.44 8.77
CA ALA A 239 -16.01 -0.33 9.65
C ALA A 239 -17.37 0.35 9.85
N MET A 240 -17.42 1.68 10.00
CA MET A 240 -18.70 2.39 10.08
C MET A 240 -19.57 2.24 8.83
N ILE A 241 -19.00 1.94 7.67
CA ILE A 241 -19.74 1.71 6.42
C ILE A 241 -20.24 0.27 6.33
N PHE A 242 -19.41 -0.71 6.70
CA PHE A 242 -19.65 -2.14 6.40
C PHE A 242 -19.94 -3.03 7.62
N ASN A 243 -19.59 -2.59 8.82
CA ASN A 243 -19.78 -3.33 10.08
C ASN A 243 -20.11 -2.36 11.25
N PRO A 244 -21.28 -1.70 11.22
CA PRO A 244 -21.62 -0.63 12.17
C PRO A 244 -21.89 -1.12 13.61
N ASP A 245 -22.02 -2.43 13.81
CA ASP A 245 -22.24 -3.06 15.13
C ASP A 245 -20.94 -3.40 15.86
N ALA A 246 -19.77 -3.20 15.23
CA ALA A 246 -18.48 -3.34 15.89
C ALA A 246 -18.28 -2.20 16.91
N PRO A 247 -18.02 -2.48 18.20
CA PRO A 247 -17.82 -1.44 19.20
C PRO A 247 -16.50 -0.70 18.91
N GLY A 248 -16.60 0.62 18.71
CA GLY A 248 -15.45 1.53 18.67
C GLY A 248 -14.94 1.92 20.06
#